data_AF-A0A5R9DST8-F1
#
_entry.id   AF-A0A5R9DST8-F1
#
_cell.length_a   1.000
_cell.length_b   1.000
_cell.length_c   1.000
_cell.angle_alpha   90.00
_cell.angle_beta   90.00
_cell.angle_gamma   90.00
#
_symmetry.space_group_name_H-M   'P 1'
#
loop_
_entity.id
_entity.type
_entity.pdbx_description
1 polymer ?
#
loop_
_entity_poly.entity_id
_entity_poly.type
_entity_poly.pdbx_seq_one_letter_code
_entity_poly.pdbx_strand_id
1 'polypeptide(L)'
;MGRKKLEEAGPPGSAGRLRVELVAADRFISFVTWGVAAGMIVWSMLNATPYVADHLAPEWRNTAFVLPLVVDLAFLGSLRADEIASRHNVSGGWWAAVLRLFTGAGSVFLNIGHAAEKGDWTGVFQHLITPGILVLLAEAGPVYRRRLAGRLDDVERAEADKAEAARKVAAAEADRRRRLAQEEADRQAEADRAEADRARRQRREDQEFALDLEEKRESARATRELQARRLDLEEKRLAVPVPAAHNGADGMTARRYNGTTAPIAPAPQPRSVAAPAAPVRVPVVPVASTPPTGVPAPQARTGAANGHPVAPKADPDTTAADKAAQALHSAPQAPAAPRTTDSAAFARPAEPAPAETRKDATASVAAAQTGPARVTARLDHQEDKPAPATPAGPVKDWDLPGLPAEVRPGVDPVMLTDAQVTARIDYGLTQEWTQRRIGEFAGRSATVVNRRKKERERAV
;
A
#
# COMPACT_ATOMS: atom_id res chain seq x y z
N MET A 1 14.40 18.54 9.09
CA MET A 1 13.25 17.65 9.38
C MET A 1 13.69 16.67 10.46
N GLY A 2 12.97 16.54 11.57
CA GLY A 2 13.44 15.71 12.70
C GLY A 2 13.31 14.21 12.40
N ARG A 3 14.27 13.39 12.86
CA ARG A 3 14.27 11.91 12.69
C ARG A 3 12.92 11.26 13.04
N LYS A 4 12.21 11.78 14.05
CA LYS A 4 10.88 11.33 14.46
C LYS A 4 9.86 11.29 13.31
N LYS A 5 9.83 12.32 12.45
CA LYS A 5 8.89 12.34 11.31
C LYS A 5 9.21 11.30 10.24
N LEU A 6 10.48 10.89 10.12
CA LEU A 6 10.89 9.83 9.18
C LEU A 6 10.56 8.45 9.75
N GLU A 7 10.65 8.28 11.08
CA GLU A 7 10.26 7.04 11.77
C GLU A 7 8.74 6.84 11.74
N GLU A 8 7.96 7.93 11.88
CA GLU A 8 6.50 7.93 11.75
C GLU A 8 6.02 7.63 10.33
N ALA A 9 6.84 7.90 9.31
CA ALA A 9 6.45 7.76 7.91
C ALA A 9 6.54 6.31 7.37
N GLY A 10 7.04 5.38 8.18
CA GLY A 10 7.12 3.96 7.84
C GLY A 10 8.54 3.43 7.63
N PRO A 11 8.68 2.13 7.33
CA PRO A 11 9.98 1.50 7.14
C PRO A 11 10.74 2.10 5.94
N PRO A 12 12.09 1.96 5.90
CA PRO A 12 12.88 2.36 4.75
C PRO A 12 12.34 1.71 3.47
N GLY A 13 12.12 2.53 2.44
CA GLY A 13 11.55 2.10 1.16
C GLY A 13 10.02 2.09 1.08
N SER A 14 9.31 2.46 2.16
CA SER A 14 7.85 2.67 2.08
C SER A 14 7.48 3.93 1.30
N ALA A 15 6.32 3.91 0.64
CA ALA A 15 5.79 5.08 -0.08
C ALA A 15 5.63 6.28 0.86
N GLY A 16 5.20 6.06 2.10
CA GLY A 16 5.04 7.11 3.12
C GLY A 16 6.34 7.84 3.40
N ARG A 17 7.44 7.10 3.60
CA ARG A 17 8.76 7.70 3.82
C ARG A 17 9.32 8.38 2.58
N LEU A 18 9.14 7.77 1.40
CA LEU A 18 9.52 8.37 0.11
C LEU A 18 8.79 9.71 -0.12
N ARG A 19 7.49 9.80 0.17
CA ARG A 19 6.73 11.06 0.07
C ARG A 19 7.33 12.15 0.97
N VAL A 20 7.66 11.80 2.22
CA VAL A 20 8.26 12.74 3.17
C VAL A 20 9.63 13.23 2.69
N GLU A 21 10.47 12.31 2.21
CA GLU A 21 11.79 12.63 1.65
C GLU A 21 11.68 13.48 0.38
N LEU A 22 10.71 13.18 -0.50
CA LEU A 22 10.43 13.95 -1.71
C LEU A 22 9.95 15.36 -1.41
N VAL A 23 9.05 15.55 -0.44
CA VAL A 23 8.60 16.89 -0.02
C VAL A 23 9.75 17.69 0.58
N ALA A 24 10.60 17.04 1.38
CA ALA A 24 11.79 17.68 1.95
C ALA A 24 12.79 18.08 0.86
N ALA A 25 13.06 17.17 -0.08
CA ALA A 25 13.92 17.42 -1.23
C ALA A 25 13.36 18.54 -2.11
N ASP A 26 12.06 18.54 -2.41
CA ASP A 26 11.40 19.57 -3.19
C ASP A 26 11.51 20.96 -2.51
N ARG A 27 11.33 21.01 -1.18
CA ARG A 27 11.47 22.25 -0.42
C ARG A 27 12.91 22.74 -0.39
N PHE A 28 13.88 21.84 -0.26
CA PHE A 28 15.30 22.17 -0.33
C PHE A 28 15.70 22.66 -1.73
N ILE A 29 15.30 21.95 -2.79
CA ILE A 29 15.54 22.35 -4.18
C ILE A 29 14.92 23.72 -4.44
N SER A 30 13.69 23.94 -3.98
CA SER A 30 13.01 25.23 -4.14
C SER A 30 13.75 26.35 -3.41
N PHE A 31 14.23 26.10 -2.18
CA PHE A 31 15.03 27.04 -1.42
C PHE A 31 16.35 27.38 -2.13
N VAL A 32 17.10 26.37 -2.58
CA VAL A 32 18.37 26.54 -3.32
C VAL A 32 18.12 27.30 -4.62
N THR A 33 17.07 26.96 -5.35
CA THR A 33 16.71 27.64 -6.61
C THR A 33 16.41 29.12 -6.38
N TRP A 34 15.65 29.46 -5.33
CA TRP A 34 15.39 30.85 -4.97
C TRP A 34 16.64 31.59 -4.46
N GLY A 35 17.52 30.90 -3.73
CA GLY A 35 18.81 31.45 -3.32
C GLY A 35 19.71 31.78 -4.51
N VAL A 36 19.80 30.87 -5.48
CA VAL A 36 20.54 31.09 -6.73
C VAL A 36 19.93 32.22 -7.54
N ALA A 37 18.60 32.28 -7.66
CA ALA A 37 17.91 33.35 -8.38
C ALA A 37 18.15 34.73 -7.72
N ALA A 38 18.06 34.82 -6.39
CA ALA A 38 18.33 36.06 -5.67
C ALA A 38 19.80 36.49 -5.81
N GLY A 39 20.74 35.53 -5.69
CA GLY A 39 22.16 35.77 -5.94
C GLY A 39 22.44 36.26 -7.36
N MET A 40 21.75 35.69 -8.36
CA MET A 40 21.85 36.11 -9.75
C MET A 40 21.39 37.56 -9.94
N ILE A 41 20.22 37.92 -9.41
CA ILE A 41 19.67 39.28 -9.53
C ILE A 41 20.65 40.29 -8.92
N VAL A 42 21.17 40.01 -7.72
CA VAL A 42 22.14 40.90 -7.05
C VAL A 42 23.42 41.01 -7.88
N TRP A 43 23.95 39.89 -8.36
CA TRP A 43 25.15 39.87 -9.19
C TRP A 43 24.97 40.63 -10.51
N SER A 44 23.83 40.43 -11.17
CA SER A 44 23.46 41.10 -12.42
C SER A 44 23.31 42.60 -12.20
N MET A 45 22.65 43.03 -11.13
CA MET A 45 22.58 44.45 -10.76
C MET A 45 23.98 45.05 -10.57
N LEU A 46 24.89 44.37 -9.87
CA LEU A 46 26.24 44.89 -9.64
C LEU A 46 27.04 45.08 -10.94
N ASN A 47 26.84 44.20 -11.94
CA ASN A 47 27.57 44.26 -13.21
C ASN A 47 26.91 45.15 -14.26
N ALA A 48 25.59 45.13 -14.36
CA ALA A 48 24.85 45.87 -15.36
C ALA A 48 24.61 47.33 -14.98
N THR A 49 24.56 47.67 -13.69
CA THR A 49 24.29 49.06 -13.25
C THR A 49 25.32 50.06 -13.75
N PRO A 50 26.66 49.80 -13.68
CA PRO A 50 27.66 50.71 -14.24
C PRO A 50 27.46 50.91 -15.74
N TYR A 51 27.24 49.82 -16.48
CA TYR A 51 27.00 49.85 -17.93
C TYR A 51 25.81 50.72 -18.32
N VAL A 52 24.69 50.56 -17.62
CA VAL A 52 23.47 51.33 -17.86
C VAL A 52 23.65 52.80 -17.44
N ALA A 53 24.37 53.06 -16.34
CA ALA A 53 24.65 54.41 -15.87
C ALA A 53 25.50 55.24 -16.85
N ASP A 54 26.40 54.59 -17.59
CA ASP A 54 27.22 55.22 -18.63
C ASP A 54 26.39 55.67 -19.85
N HIS A 55 25.26 55.01 -20.10
CA HIS A 55 24.37 55.27 -21.24
C HIS A 55 23.13 56.13 -20.90
N LEU A 56 22.92 56.43 -19.62
CA LEU A 56 21.82 57.29 -19.16
C LEU A 56 22.27 58.76 -19.04
N ALA A 57 21.31 59.68 -19.20
CA ALA A 57 21.55 61.09 -18.91
C ALA A 57 21.92 61.28 -17.42
N PRO A 58 22.75 62.30 -17.07
CA PRO A 58 23.33 62.44 -15.74
C PRO A 58 22.33 62.41 -14.59
N GLU A 59 21.14 62.99 -14.78
CA GLU A 59 20.07 63.04 -13.79
C GLU A 59 19.42 61.68 -13.49
N TRP A 60 19.55 60.68 -14.37
CA TRP A 60 18.96 59.34 -14.21
C TRP A 60 19.93 58.28 -13.68
N ARG A 61 21.22 58.62 -13.49
CA ARG A 61 22.25 57.64 -13.07
C ARG A 61 21.93 56.94 -11.74
N ASN A 62 21.29 57.64 -10.81
CA ASN A 62 20.88 57.07 -9.52
C ASN A 62 19.80 55.97 -9.65
N THR A 63 19.12 55.91 -10.79
CA THR A 63 18.09 54.90 -11.10
C THR A 63 18.56 53.82 -12.08
N ALA A 64 19.84 53.83 -12.48
CA ALA A 64 20.39 52.89 -13.46
C ALA A 64 20.20 51.42 -13.08
N PHE A 65 20.13 51.10 -11.78
CA PHE A 65 19.91 49.75 -11.28
C PHE A 65 18.51 49.19 -11.53
N VAL A 66 17.52 50.05 -11.82
CA VAL A 66 16.11 49.65 -11.99
C VAL A 66 15.95 48.81 -13.26
N LEU A 67 16.61 49.20 -14.35
CA LEU A 67 16.52 48.50 -15.62
C LEU A 67 16.97 47.02 -15.53
N PRO A 68 18.19 46.69 -15.06
CA PRO A 68 18.62 45.30 -14.93
C PRO A 68 17.76 44.50 -13.95
N LEU A 69 17.32 45.12 -12.85
CA LEU A 69 16.40 44.48 -11.90
C LEU A 69 15.08 44.07 -12.55
N VAL A 70 14.45 44.96 -13.32
CA VAL A 70 13.18 44.67 -14.02
C VAL A 70 13.36 43.57 -15.07
N VAL A 71 14.45 43.61 -15.83
CA VAL A 71 14.75 42.59 -16.85
C VAL A 71 14.94 41.20 -16.20
N ASP A 72 15.68 41.11 -15.09
CA ASP A 72 15.89 39.85 -14.40
C ASP A 72 14.62 39.31 -13.73
N LEU A 73 13.79 40.19 -13.15
CA LEU A 73 12.49 39.80 -12.61
C LEU A 73 11.55 39.30 -13.71
N ALA A 74 11.54 39.93 -14.88
CA ALA A 74 10.78 39.48 -16.03
C ALA A 74 11.28 38.13 -16.55
N PHE A 75 12.61 37.95 -16.62
CA PHE A 75 13.22 36.68 -17.01
C PHE A 75 12.85 35.56 -16.03
N LEU A 76 13.06 35.76 -14.73
CA LEU A 76 12.71 34.79 -13.70
C LEU A 76 11.21 34.50 -13.67
N GLY A 77 10.38 35.53 -13.85
CA GLY A 77 8.93 35.40 -14.00
C GLY A 77 8.55 34.51 -15.18
N SER A 78 9.20 34.69 -16.34
CA SER A 78 8.96 33.84 -17.53
C SER A 78 9.31 32.37 -17.29
N LEU A 79 10.45 32.10 -16.64
CA LEU A 79 10.85 30.73 -16.28
C LEU A 79 9.86 30.08 -15.30
N ARG A 80 9.38 30.84 -14.32
CA ARG A 80 8.39 30.37 -13.34
C ARG A 80 7.02 30.13 -13.93
N ALA A 81 6.58 31.01 -14.84
CA ALA A 81 5.32 30.83 -15.55
C ALA A 81 5.33 29.53 -16.35
N ASP A 82 6.44 29.23 -17.04
CA ASP A 82 6.60 27.99 -17.81
C ASP A 82 6.65 26.75 -16.89
N GLU A 83 7.34 26.84 -15.75
CA GLU A 83 7.33 25.78 -14.73
C GLU A 83 5.91 25.49 -14.24
N ILE A 84 5.13 26.52 -13.91
CA ILE A 84 3.75 26.37 -13.44
C ILE A 84 2.86 25.81 -14.56
N ALA A 85 2.97 26.33 -15.78
CA ALA A 85 2.21 25.86 -16.93
C ALA A 85 2.48 24.36 -17.21
N SER A 86 3.74 23.94 -17.12
CA SER A 86 4.15 22.54 -17.29
C SER A 86 3.51 21.61 -16.26
N ARG A 87 3.30 22.07 -15.01
CA ARG A 87 2.62 21.28 -13.96
C ARG A 87 1.14 21.07 -14.25
N HIS A 88 0.50 22.01 -14.95
CA HIS A 88 -0.89 21.92 -15.36
C HIS A 88 -1.08 21.34 -16.77
N ASN A 89 0.00 20.82 -17.38
CA ASN A 89 0.00 20.29 -18.73
C ASN A 89 -0.48 21.30 -19.78
N VAL A 90 -0.29 22.59 -19.51
CA VAL A 90 -0.59 23.70 -20.41
C VAL A 90 0.69 24.08 -21.13
N SER A 91 0.70 24.02 -22.45
CA SER A 91 1.81 24.56 -23.23
C SER A 91 1.77 26.09 -23.19
N GLY A 92 2.85 26.74 -22.78
CA GLY A 92 2.98 28.21 -22.83
C GLY A 92 2.90 28.81 -24.25
N GLY A 93 2.90 27.96 -25.27
CA GLY A 93 2.88 28.36 -26.67
C GLY A 93 4.19 29.03 -27.09
N TRP A 94 4.25 29.45 -28.35
CA TRP A 94 5.45 30.08 -28.91
C TRP A 94 5.74 31.45 -28.27
N TRP A 95 4.72 32.16 -27.78
CA TRP A 95 4.88 33.46 -27.12
C TRP A 95 5.66 33.36 -25.81
N ALA A 96 5.46 32.30 -25.02
CA ALA A 96 6.26 32.08 -23.82
C ALA A 96 7.74 31.85 -24.17
N ALA A 97 8.01 31.11 -25.25
CA ALA A 97 9.37 30.89 -25.74
C ALA A 97 10.03 32.21 -26.21
N VAL A 98 9.30 33.04 -26.94
CA VAL A 98 9.78 34.37 -27.38
C VAL A 98 10.06 35.29 -26.20
N LEU A 99 9.16 35.36 -25.22
CA LEU A 99 9.35 36.17 -24.02
C LEU A 99 10.60 35.72 -23.24
N ARG A 100 10.78 34.41 -23.08
CA ARG A 100 11.96 33.82 -22.42
C ARG A 100 13.24 34.13 -23.18
N LEU A 101 13.22 33.99 -24.51
CA LEU A 101 14.38 34.29 -25.36
C LEU A 101 14.74 35.77 -25.26
N PHE A 102 13.76 36.67 -25.33
CA PHE A 102 13.98 38.11 -25.28
C PHE A 102 14.50 38.57 -23.91
N THR A 103 13.87 38.13 -22.82
CA THR A 103 14.29 38.49 -21.46
C THR A 103 15.64 37.88 -21.09
N GLY A 104 15.89 36.63 -21.50
CA GLY A 104 17.19 35.98 -21.32
C GLY A 104 18.30 36.65 -22.12
N ALA A 105 18.05 36.98 -23.39
CA ALA A 105 19.01 37.70 -24.24
C ALA A 105 19.28 39.11 -23.70
N GLY A 106 18.25 39.81 -23.20
CA GLY A 106 18.41 41.12 -22.56
C GLY A 106 19.28 41.06 -21.30
N SER A 107 19.05 40.06 -20.43
CA SER A 107 19.88 39.85 -19.23
C SER A 107 21.34 39.54 -19.59
N VAL A 108 21.57 38.68 -20.59
CA VAL A 108 22.92 38.40 -21.10
C VAL A 108 23.58 39.66 -21.65
N PHE A 109 22.88 40.39 -22.52
CA PHE A 109 23.38 41.62 -23.14
C PHE A 109 23.83 42.64 -22.09
N LEU A 110 23.00 42.90 -21.08
CA LEU A 110 23.31 43.84 -20.00
C LEU A 110 24.52 43.40 -19.15
N ASN A 111 24.71 42.10 -18.94
CA ASN A 111 25.83 41.57 -18.16
C ASN A 111 27.14 41.54 -18.94
N ILE A 112 27.12 41.35 -20.27
CA ILE A 112 28.32 41.26 -21.09
C ILE A 112 28.70 42.59 -21.77
N GLY A 113 27.76 43.55 -21.87
CA GLY A 113 27.90 44.73 -22.72
C GLY A 113 29.20 45.49 -22.51
N HIS A 114 29.56 45.75 -21.26
CA HIS A 114 30.78 46.46 -20.92
C HIS A 114 32.08 45.69 -21.27
N ALA A 115 32.08 44.37 -21.13
CA ALA A 115 33.22 43.53 -21.48
C ALA A 115 33.35 43.38 -23.00
N ALA A 116 32.21 43.23 -23.70
CA ALA A 116 32.15 43.13 -25.15
C ALA A 116 32.65 44.41 -25.83
N GLU A 117 32.24 45.60 -25.34
CA GLU A 117 32.72 46.90 -25.85
C GLU A 117 34.23 47.08 -25.69
N LYS A 118 34.81 46.51 -24.62
CA LYS A 118 36.26 46.52 -24.37
C LYS A 118 37.03 45.43 -25.11
N GLY A 119 36.35 44.53 -25.82
CA GLY A 119 36.97 43.36 -26.45
C GLY A 119 37.50 42.32 -25.45
N ASP A 120 37.04 42.34 -24.19
CA ASP A 120 37.46 41.39 -23.16
C ASP A 120 36.61 40.11 -23.22
N TRP A 121 37.07 39.15 -24.01
CA TRP A 121 36.43 37.83 -24.12
C TRP A 121 36.39 37.07 -22.79
N THR A 122 37.39 37.27 -21.91
CA THR A 122 37.42 36.59 -20.61
C THR A 122 36.28 37.12 -19.73
N GLY A 123 36.10 38.44 -19.70
CA GLY A 123 34.96 39.09 -19.05
C GLY A 123 33.63 38.60 -19.63
N VAL A 124 33.50 38.52 -20.97
CA VAL A 124 32.28 38.01 -21.62
C VAL A 124 31.95 36.59 -21.13
N PHE A 125 32.92 35.66 -21.13
CA PHE A 125 32.67 34.30 -20.65
C PHE A 125 32.34 34.26 -19.16
N GLN A 126 33.05 35.02 -18.32
CA GLN A 126 32.79 35.08 -16.88
C GLN A 126 31.36 35.54 -16.58
N HIS A 127 30.88 36.56 -17.30
CA HIS A 127 29.52 37.08 -17.12
C HIS A 127 28.44 36.17 -17.72
N LEU A 128 28.80 35.28 -18.67
CA LEU A 128 27.86 34.34 -19.30
C LEU A 128 27.61 33.07 -18.47
N ILE A 129 28.55 32.71 -17.58
CA ILE A 129 28.40 31.54 -16.68
C ILE A 129 27.11 31.64 -15.86
N THR A 130 26.83 32.81 -15.28
CA THR A 130 25.71 32.99 -14.36
C THR A 130 24.34 32.81 -15.04
N PRO A 131 24.03 33.49 -16.17
CA PRO A 131 22.82 33.20 -16.95
C PRO A 131 22.77 31.76 -17.49
N GLY A 132 23.92 31.22 -17.92
CA GLY A 132 24.02 29.85 -18.43
C GLY A 132 23.58 28.79 -17.41
N ILE A 133 24.03 28.90 -16.16
CA ILE A 133 23.64 28.00 -15.08
C ILE A 133 22.12 28.05 -14.84
N LEU A 134 21.50 29.22 -14.93
CA LEU A 134 20.05 29.34 -14.74
C LEU A 134 19.24 28.69 -15.84
N VAL A 135 19.65 28.86 -17.09
CA VAL A 135 19.02 28.16 -18.22
C VAL A 135 19.14 26.66 -18.04
N LEU A 136 20.33 26.16 -17.68
CA LEU A 136 20.54 24.74 -17.41
C LEU A 136 19.69 24.24 -16.24
N LEU A 137 19.58 25.02 -15.16
CA LEU A 137 18.77 24.67 -14.00
C LEU A 137 17.27 24.63 -14.35
N ALA A 138 16.80 25.58 -15.17
CA ALA A 138 15.42 25.63 -15.65
C ALA A 138 15.07 24.44 -16.54
N GLU A 139 16.00 23.96 -17.37
CA GLU A 139 15.79 22.77 -18.21
C GLU A 139 15.91 21.46 -17.43
N ALA A 140 16.88 21.36 -16.51
CA ALA A 140 17.12 20.16 -15.74
C ALA A 140 16.06 19.92 -14.66
N GLY A 141 15.55 20.98 -14.02
CA GLY A 141 14.59 20.90 -12.92
C GLY A 141 13.34 20.06 -13.23
N PRO A 142 12.61 20.33 -14.33
CA PRO A 142 11.44 19.55 -14.74
C PRO A 142 11.77 18.07 -15.01
N VAL A 143 12.95 17.76 -15.55
CA VAL A 143 13.36 16.36 -15.81
C VAL A 143 13.55 15.59 -14.51
N TYR A 144 14.25 16.17 -13.53
CA TYR A 144 14.41 15.54 -12.21
C TYR A 144 13.08 15.34 -11.49
N ARG A 145 12.20 16.36 -11.50
CA ARG A 145 10.87 16.27 -10.91
C ARG A 145 10.03 15.14 -11.53
N ARG A 146 10.02 15.02 -12.87
CA ARG A 146 9.31 13.94 -13.58
C ARG A 146 9.85 12.55 -13.22
N ARG A 147 11.18 12.39 -13.13
CA ARG A 147 11.80 11.11 -12.74
C ARG A 147 11.48 10.73 -11.29
N LEU A 148 11.47 11.71 -10.38
CA LEU A 148 11.11 11.49 -8.98
C LEU A 148 9.63 11.13 -8.82
N ALA A 149 8.73 11.82 -9.53
CA ALA A 149 7.31 11.51 -9.54
C ALA A 149 7.04 10.10 -10.07
N GLY A 150 7.66 9.71 -11.19
CA GLY A 150 7.51 8.36 -11.73
C GLY A 150 7.98 7.26 -10.76
N ARG A 151 9.09 7.49 -10.04
CA ARG A 151 9.57 6.55 -9.02
C ARG A 151 8.61 6.43 -7.83
N LEU A 152 7.96 7.53 -7.44
CA LEU A 152 6.95 7.48 -6.39
C LEU A 152 5.74 6.66 -6.83
N ASP A 153 5.23 6.90 -8.04
CA ASP A 153 4.10 6.16 -8.60
C ASP A 153 4.40 4.65 -8.69
N ASP A 154 5.63 4.28 -9.08
CA ASP A 154 6.04 2.88 -9.16
C ASP A 154 6.03 2.19 -7.79
N VAL A 155 6.49 2.88 -6.74
CA VAL A 155 6.48 2.35 -5.36
C VAL A 155 5.05 2.25 -4.82
N GLU A 156 4.21 3.24 -5.09
CA GLU A 156 2.80 3.22 -4.68
C GLU A 156 2.03 2.08 -5.35
N ARG A 157 2.26 1.83 -6.65
CA ARG A 157 1.69 0.67 -7.35
C ARG A 157 2.18 -0.63 -6.75
N ALA A 158 3.48 -0.77 -6.48
CA ALA A 158 4.04 -1.97 -5.89
C ALA A 158 3.49 -2.25 -4.47
N GLU A 159 3.20 -1.22 -3.67
CA GLU A 159 2.54 -1.36 -2.37
C GLU A 159 1.06 -1.75 -2.50
N ALA A 160 0.34 -1.15 -3.45
CA ALA A 160 -1.04 -1.50 -3.75
C ALA A 160 -1.17 -2.96 -4.18
N ASP A 161 -0.29 -3.42 -5.07
CA ASP A 161 -0.24 -4.82 -5.54
C ASP A 161 0.04 -5.80 -4.38
N LYS A 162 0.98 -5.45 -3.49
CA LYS A 162 1.27 -6.24 -2.28
C LYS A 162 0.07 -6.29 -1.34
N ALA A 163 -0.62 -5.18 -1.14
CA ALA A 163 -1.80 -5.11 -0.30
C ALA A 163 -2.96 -5.93 -0.88
N GLU A 164 -3.16 -5.89 -2.20
CA GLU A 164 -4.17 -6.72 -2.88
C GLU A 164 -3.82 -8.21 -2.79
N ALA A 165 -2.55 -8.59 -3.00
CA ALA A 165 -2.08 -9.95 -2.85
C ALA A 165 -2.30 -10.47 -1.41
N ALA A 166 -1.98 -9.66 -0.40
CA ALA A 166 -2.22 -10.01 1.01
C ALA A 166 -3.72 -10.21 1.30
N ARG A 167 -4.59 -9.36 0.74
CA ARG A 167 -6.06 -9.51 0.87
C ARG A 167 -6.56 -10.79 0.21
N LYS A 168 -6.05 -11.15 -0.98
CA LYS A 168 -6.40 -12.40 -1.67
C LYS A 168 -5.98 -13.63 -0.87
N VAL A 169 -4.78 -13.63 -0.29
CA VAL A 169 -4.31 -14.72 0.57
C VAL A 169 -5.18 -14.85 1.83
N ALA A 170 -5.47 -13.73 2.51
CA ALA A 170 -6.32 -13.73 3.70
C ALA A 170 -7.75 -14.22 3.40
N ALA A 171 -8.33 -13.83 2.26
CA ALA A 171 -9.64 -14.30 1.82
C ALA A 171 -9.62 -15.81 1.53
N ALA A 172 -8.60 -16.30 0.80
CA ALA A 172 -8.45 -17.72 0.50
C ALA A 172 -8.26 -18.57 1.77
N GLU A 173 -7.52 -18.06 2.76
CA GLU A 173 -7.36 -18.73 4.04
C GLU A 173 -8.67 -18.76 4.84
N ALA A 174 -9.41 -17.64 4.88
CA ALA A 174 -10.72 -17.58 5.53
C ALA A 174 -11.72 -18.56 4.90
N ASP A 175 -11.73 -18.66 3.57
CA ASP A 175 -12.57 -19.63 2.85
C ASP A 175 -12.16 -21.07 3.14
N ARG A 176 -10.85 -21.36 3.21
CA ARG A 176 -10.35 -22.69 3.61
C ARG A 176 -10.80 -23.04 5.03
N ARG A 177 -10.71 -22.11 5.98
CA ARG A 177 -11.17 -22.31 7.36
C ARG A 177 -12.67 -22.56 7.44
N ARG A 178 -13.47 -21.87 6.63
CA ARG A 178 -14.93 -22.09 6.55
C ARG A 178 -15.27 -23.49 6.02
N ARG A 179 -14.57 -23.96 4.99
CA ARG A 179 -14.77 -25.31 4.44
C ARG A 179 -14.42 -26.38 5.47
N LEU A 180 -13.27 -26.26 6.15
CA LEU A 180 -12.86 -27.20 7.19
C LEU A 180 -13.86 -27.23 8.36
N ALA A 181 -14.33 -26.06 8.82
CA ALA A 181 -15.33 -25.98 9.87
C ALA A 181 -16.67 -26.61 9.45
N GLN A 182 -17.07 -26.45 8.19
CA GLN A 182 -18.27 -27.08 7.64
C GLN A 182 -18.11 -28.60 7.56
N GLU A 183 -16.98 -29.09 7.04
CA GLU A 183 -16.67 -30.53 6.99
C GLU A 183 -16.58 -31.17 8.38
N GLU A 184 -16.10 -30.45 9.39
CA GLU A 184 -16.10 -30.90 10.80
C GLU A 184 -17.51 -30.94 11.37
N ALA A 185 -18.33 -29.92 11.11
CA ALA A 185 -19.73 -29.89 11.54
C ALA A 185 -20.54 -31.02 10.90
N ASP A 186 -20.32 -31.30 9.61
CA ASP A 186 -20.97 -32.38 8.89
C ASP A 186 -20.53 -33.75 9.43
N ARG A 187 -19.23 -33.95 9.67
CA ARG A 187 -18.70 -35.17 10.31
C ARG A 187 -19.25 -35.39 11.71
N GLN A 188 -19.37 -34.32 12.50
CA GLN A 188 -19.97 -34.40 13.83
C GLN A 188 -21.45 -34.77 13.76
N ALA A 189 -22.21 -34.13 12.86
CA ALA A 189 -23.62 -34.44 12.67
C ALA A 189 -23.85 -35.89 12.20
N GLU A 190 -22.96 -36.43 11.36
CA GLU A 190 -22.99 -37.85 10.98
C GLU A 190 -22.66 -38.79 12.15
N ALA A 191 -21.66 -38.44 12.96
CA ALA A 191 -21.30 -39.20 14.16
C ALA A 191 -22.46 -39.24 15.17
N ASP A 192 -23.10 -38.09 15.43
CA ASP A 192 -24.25 -37.97 16.34
C ASP A 192 -25.44 -38.79 15.84
N ARG A 193 -25.71 -38.79 14.52
CA ARG A 193 -26.75 -39.63 13.90
C ARG A 193 -26.43 -41.11 14.05
N ALA A 194 -25.18 -41.51 13.80
CA ALA A 194 -24.76 -42.90 13.93
C ALA A 194 -24.85 -43.38 15.38
N GLU A 195 -24.50 -42.55 16.36
CA GLU A 195 -24.65 -42.85 17.77
C GLU A 195 -26.13 -42.99 18.18
N ALA A 196 -26.97 -42.06 17.74
CA ALA A 196 -28.41 -42.13 17.99
C ALA A 196 -29.04 -43.41 17.40
N ASP A 197 -28.61 -43.84 16.21
CA ASP A 197 -29.06 -45.08 15.58
C ASP A 197 -28.58 -46.33 16.33
N ARG A 198 -27.34 -46.34 16.83
CA ARG A 198 -26.84 -47.43 17.71
C ARG A 198 -27.64 -47.51 19.00
N ALA A 199 -27.89 -46.37 19.65
CA ALA A 199 -28.70 -46.31 20.86
C ALA A 199 -30.14 -46.79 20.62
N ARG A 200 -30.73 -46.48 19.46
CA ARG A 200 -32.05 -47.00 19.06
C ARG A 200 -32.05 -48.51 18.86
N ARG A 201 -31.00 -49.07 18.23
CA ARG A 201 -30.85 -50.53 18.06
C ARG A 201 -30.70 -51.23 19.40
N GLN A 202 -29.82 -50.71 20.26
CA GLN A 202 -29.60 -51.26 21.59
C GLN A 202 -30.89 -51.27 22.42
N ARG A 203 -31.67 -50.19 22.39
CA ARG A 203 -32.99 -50.18 23.07
C ARG A 203 -33.97 -51.21 22.52
N ARG A 204 -33.93 -51.51 21.22
CA ARG A 204 -34.78 -52.57 20.62
C ARG A 204 -34.31 -53.95 21.06
N GLU A 205 -33.01 -54.20 21.01
CA GLU A 205 -32.40 -55.45 21.47
C GLU A 205 -32.68 -55.67 22.97
N ASP A 206 -32.57 -54.63 23.80
CA ASP A 206 -32.90 -54.68 25.23
C ASP A 206 -34.39 -54.98 25.47
N GLN A 207 -35.29 -54.39 24.67
CA GLN A 207 -36.73 -54.66 24.72
C GLN A 207 -37.05 -56.10 24.30
N GLU A 208 -36.46 -56.57 23.21
CA GLU A 208 -36.62 -57.95 22.73
C GLU A 208 -36.09 -58.95 23.77
N PHE A 209 -34.93 -58.66 24.37
CA PHE A 209 -34.37 -59.48 25.43
C PHE A 209 -35.26 -59.49 26.68
N ALA A 210 -35.83 -58.34 27.05
CA ALA A 210 -36.77 -58.26 28.17
C ALA A 210 -38.05 -59.09 27.92
N LEU A 211 -38.59 -59.02 26.70
CA LEU A 211 -39.75 -59.82 26.29
C LEU A 211 -39.43 -61.33 26.26
N ASP A 212 -38.28 -61.73 25.73
CA ASP A 212 -37.83 -63.14 25.74
C ASP A 212 -37.62 -63.66 27.17
N LEU A 213 -37.11 -62.83 28.08
CA LEU A 213 -36.98 -63.18 29.48
C LEU A 213 -38.35 -63.35 30.16
N GLU A 214 -39.32 -62.52 29.79
CA GLU A 214 -40.70 -62.61 30.25
C GLU A 214 -41.40 -63.86 29.71
N GLU A 215 -41.28 -64.15 28.42
CA GLU A 215 -41.78 -65.37 27.79
C GLU A 215 -41.16 -66.64 28.41
N LYS A 216 -39.85 -66.63 28.72
CA LYS A 216 -39.18 -67.70 29.48
C LYS A 216 -39.75 -67.86 30.89
N ARG A 217 -40.09 -66.77 31.57
CA ARG A 217 -40.73 -66.82 32.90
C ARG A 217 -42.15 -67.35 32.80
N GLU A 218 -42.91 -66.94 31.80
CA GLU A 218 -44.28 -67.42 31.56
C GLU A 218 -44.31 -68.89 31.18
N SER A 219 -43.46 -69.33 30.25
CA SER A 219 -43.32 -70.75 29.90
C SER A 219 -42.88 -71.59 31.10
N ALA A 220 -41.94 -71.11 31.92
CA ALA A 220 -41.58 -71.79 33.17
C ALA A 220 -42.76 -71.89 34.15
N ARG A 221 -43.58 -70.83 34.26
CA ARG A 221 -44.82 -70.85 35.07
C ARG A 221 -45.83 -71.85 34.51
N ALA A 222 -46.08 -71.83 33.21
CA ALA A 222 -46.99 -72.76 32.53
C ALA A 222 -46.53 -74.22 32.69
N THR A 223 -45.22 -74.47 32.59
CA THR A 223 -44.66 -75.82 32.78
C THR A 223 -44.85 -76.31 34.21
N ARG A 224 -44.64 -75.43 35.21
CA ARG A 224 -44.93 -75.73 36.61
C ARG A 224 -46.41 -75.98 36.85
N GLU A 225 -47.29 -75.21 36.22
CA GLU A 225 -48.74 -75.40 36.32
C GLU A 225 -49.17 -76.73 35.71
N LEU A 226 -48.64 -77.09 34.54
CA LEU A 226 -48.87 -78.40 33.92
C LEU A 226 -48.35 -79.55 34.79
N GLN A 227 -47.17 -79.40 35.39
CA GLN A 227 -46.64 -80.38 36.34
C GLN A 227 -47.53 -80.50 37.59
N ALA A 228 -48.00 -79.38 38.15
CA ALA A 228 -48.92 -79.39 39.28
C ALA A 228 -50.25 -80.06 38.93
N ARG A 229 -50.83 -79.76 37.75
CA ARG A 229 -52.02 -80.45 37.25
C ARG A 229 -51.79 -81.94 37.02
N ARG A 230 -50.61 -82.33 36.54
CA ARG A 230 -50.25 -83.74 36.36
C ARG A 230 -50.18 -84.45 37.71
N LEU A 231 -49.54 -83.85 38.70
CA LEU A 231 -49.48 -84.39 40.06
C LEU A 231 -50.87 -84.48 40.69
N ASP A 232 -51.72 -83.46 40.53
CA ASP A 232 -53.12 -83.48 40.99
C ASP A 232 -53.96 -84.56 40.28
N LEU A 233 -53.74 -84.79 38.98
CA LEU A 233 -54.38 -85.89 38.25
C LEU A 233 -53.85 -87.27 38.68
N GLU A 234 -52.56 -87.38 39.00
CA GLU A 234 -51.96 -88.61 39.55
C GLU A 234 -52.47 -88.89 40.97
N GLU A 235 -52.61 -87.86 41.81
CA GLU A 235 -53.25 -87.94 43.12
C GLU A 235 -54.72 -88.36 43.00
N LYS A 236 -55.47 -87.76 42.08
CA LYS A 236 -56.86 -88.15 41.78
C LYS A 236 -56.95 -89.56 41.19
N ARG A 237 -55.96 -90.02 40.41
CA ARG A 237 -55.88 -91.41 39.95
C ARG A 237 -55.64 -92.40 41.09
N LEU A 238 -54.89 -91.99 42.11
CA LEU A 238 -54.64 -92.81 43.30
C LEU A 238 -55.83 -92.82 44.28
N ALA A 239 -56.69 -91.78 44.26
CA ALA A 239 -57.81 -91.61 45.19
C ALA A 239 -59.16 -92.18 44.69
N VAL A 240 -59.27 -92.65 43.46
CA VAL A 240 -60.52 -93.26 42.94
C VAL A 240 -60.47 -94.78 43.14
N PRO A 241 -61.40 -95.39 43.90
CA PRO A 241 -61.52 -96.84 43.95
C PRO A 241 -61.98 -97.35 42.58
N VAL A 242 -61.19 -98.25 42.00
CA VAL A 242 -61.41 -98.92 40.71
C VAL A 242 -62.80 -99.56 40.69
N PRO A 243 -63.76 -99.06 39.87
CA PRO A 243 -64.97 -99.79 39.54
C PRO A 243 -64.66 -100.71 38.35
N ALA A 244 -65.19 -101.92 38.45
CA ALA A 244 -65.10 -102.96 37.45
C ALA A 244 -65.66 -102.51 36.08
N ALA A 245 -64.93 -102.93 35.05
CA ALA A 245 -65.34 -103.29 33.69
C ALA A 245 -66.73 -102.86 33.20
N HIS A 246 -66.80 -102.13 32.09
CA HIS A 246 -67.87 -102.31 31.09
C HIS A 246 -67.40 -102.06 29.66
N ASN A 247 -67.84 -102.98 28.80
CA ASN A 247 -67.67 -103.07 27.34
C ASN A 247 -68.56 -102.07 26.59
N GLY A 248 -68.15 -101.74 25.35
CA GLY A 248 -68.97 -101.05 24.33
C GLY A 248 -68.07 -100.12 23.51
N ALA A 249 -67.56 -100.48 22.33
CA ALA A 249 -68.24 -100.71 21.05
C ALA A 249 -68.94 -99.45 20.48
N ASP A 250 -68.65 -99.19 19.19
CA ASP A 250 -69.21 -98.18 18.28
C ASP A 250 -68.69 -96.74 18.47
N GLY A 251 -68.27 -95.98 17.46
CA GLY A 251 -68.29 -96.11 16.01
C GLY A 251 -68.08 -94.70 15.42
N MET A 252 -67.44 -94.61 14.25
CA MET A 252 -67.68 -93.59 13.20
C MET A 252 -67.71 -92.08 13.60
N THR A 253 -66.86 -91.21 13.08
CA THR A 253 -66.93 -90.75 11.68
C THR A 253 -65.75 -89.84 11.35
N ALA A 254 -65.23 -90.01 10.13
CA ALA A 254 -64.43 -89.02 9.44
C ALA A 254 -65.26 -87.76 9.15
N ARG A 255 -64.69 -86.57 9.38
CA ARG A 255 -65.22 -85.33 8.79
C ARG A 255 -64.10 -84.45 8.24
N ARG A 256 -63.85 -84.68 6.96
CA ARG A 256 -63.41 -83.69 5.97
C ARG A 256 -64.35 -82.48 5.98
N TYR A 257 -63.80 -81.27 6.05
CA TYR A 257 -64.37 -79.97 5.62
C TYR A 257 -63.17 -79.00 5.63
N ASN A 258 -62.60 -78.48 4.55
CA ASN A 258 -63.02 -77.98 3.24
C ASN A 258 -63.86 -76.68 3.28
N GLY A 259 -63.30 -75.61 2.71
CA GLY A 259 -63.95 -74.32 2.45
C GLY A 259 -63.88 -73.36 3.64
N THR A 260 -63.32 -72.15 3.53
CA THR A 260 -64.01 -71.07 2.82
C THR A 260 -63.03 -69.98 2.38
N THR A 261 -62.95 -69.80 1.07
CA THR A 261 -62.57 -68.57 0.37
C THR A 261 -63.49 -67.41 0.77
N ALA A 262 -62.92 -66.26 1.15
CA ALA A 262 -63.59 -64.97 1.02
C ALA A 262 -62.56 -63.89 0.60
N PRO A 263 -62.92 -63.02 -0.36
CA PRO A 263 -62.01 -62.09 -1.00
C PRO A 263 -61.97 -60.77 -0.24
N ILE A 264 -60.78 -60.21 0.01
CA ILE A 264 -60.66 -58.85 0.52
C ILE A 264 -59.67 -58.06 -0.35
N ALA A 265 -60.28 -57.36 -1.29
CA ALA A 265 -60.08 -55.97 -1.69
C ALA A 265 -58.66 -55.40 -1.91
N PRO A 266 -58.48 -54.62 -2.99
CA PRO A 266 -57.20 -54.01 -3.34
C PRO A 266 -56.79 -52.93 -2.34
N ALA A 267 -55.49 -52.88 -2.07
CA ALA A 267 -54.85 -51.83 -1.28
C ALA A 267 -55.20 -50.43 -1.82
N PRO A 268 -55.52 -49.46 -0.95
CA PRO A 268 -55.75 -48.09 -1.37
C PRO A 268 -54.43 -47.46 -1.83
N GLN A 269 -54.45 -46.88 -3.03
CA GLN A 269 -53.40 -45.99 -3.49
C GLN A 269 -53.16 -44.89 -2.46
N PRO A 270 -51.90 -44.52 -2.14
CA PRO A 270 -51.65 -43.34 -1.35
C PRO A 270 -52.14 -42.12 -2.14
N ARG A 271 -53.12 -41.42 -1.57
CA ARG A 271 -53.55 -40.10 -2.02
C ARG A 271 -52.32 -39.18 -2.08
N SER A 272 -52.07 -38.68 -3.29
CA SER A 272 -51.36 -37.43 -3.54
C SER A 272 -51.92 -36.36 -2.61
N VAL A 273 -51.18 -36.03 -1.55
CA VAL A 273 -51.41 -34.83 -0.76
C VAL A 273 -50.86 -33.67 -1.58
N ALA A 274 -51.74 -32.71 -1.84
CA ALA A 274 -51.46 -31.49 -2.56
C ALA A 274 -50.18 -30.82 -2.06
N ALA A 275 -49.30 -30.50 -3.01
CA ALA A 275 -48.20 -29.59 -2.81
C ALA A 275 -48.73 -28.26 -2.25
N PRO A 276 -48.08 -27.65 -1.25
CA PRO A 276 -48.39 -26.28 -0.87
C PRO A 276 -48.09 -25.37 -2.06
N ALA A 277 -49.05 -24.51 -2.35
CA ALA A 277 -48.99 -23.51 -3.42
C ALA A 277 -47.64 -22.78 -3.40
N ALA A 278 -46.96 -22.79 -4.54
CA ALA A 278 -45.85 -21.90 -4.80
C ALA A 278 -46.31 -20.45 -4.62
N PRO A 279 -45.53 -19.58 -3.94
CA PRO A 279 -45.85 -18.17 -3.91
C PRO A 279 -45.76 -17.62 -5.34
N VAL A 280 -46.87 -17.02 -5.79
CA VAL A 280 -46.96 -16.23 -7.02
C VAL A 280 -45.85 -15.18 -6.98
N ARG A 281 -44.87 -15.32 -7.89
CA ARG A 281 -43.93 -14.23 -8.20
C ARG A 281 -44.69 -13.17 -8.96
N VAL A 282 -45.07 -12.09 -8.27
CA VAL A 282 -45.42 -10.83 -8.89
C VAL A 282 -44.15 -10.29 -9.57
N PRO A 283 -44.17 -9.91 -10.85
CA PRO A 283 -43.05 -9.20 -11.46
C PRO A 283 -42.94 -7.82 -10.80
N VAL A 284 -41.99 -7.67 -9.88
CA VAL A 284 -41.57 -6.35 -9.41
C VAL A 284 -40.81 -5.71 -10.55
N VAL A 285 -41.47 -4.76 -11.21
CA VAL A 285 -40.84 -3.78 -12.10
C VAL A 285 -39.78 -3.04 -11.28
N PRO A 286 -38.52 -2.95 -11.72
CA PRO A 286 -37.52 -2.17 -10.99
C PRO A 286 -37.89 -0.70 -11.06
N VAL A 287 -38.37 -0.15 -9.94
CA VAL A 287 -38.39 1.30 -9.71
C VAL A 287 -36.95 1.74 -9.55
N ALA A 288 -36.51 2.57 -10.50
CA ALA A 288 -35.22 3.23 -10.49
C ALA A 288 -35.06 3.99 -9.16
N SER A 289 -34.09 3.54 -8.35
CA SER A 289 -33.62 4.33 -7.21
C SER A 289 -32.79 5.48 -7.76
N THR A 290 -33.18 6.69 -7.35
CA THR A 290 -32.45 7.94 -7.54
C THR A 290 -30.99 7.79 -7.10
N PRO A 291 -30.02 8.31 -7.88
CA PRO A 291 -28.61 8.21 -7.53
C PRO A 291 -28.27 9.17 -6.38
N PRO A 292 -27.41 8.76 -5.42
CA PRO A 292 -26.78 9.69 -4.51
C PRO A 292 -25.84 10.61 -5.29
N THR A 293 -25.97 11.90 -5.01
CA THR A 293 -25.11 12.98 -5.48
C THR A 293 -23.64 12.69 -5.16
N GLY A 294 -22.81 12.72 -6.21
CA GLY A 294 -21.42 13.15 -6.10
C GLY A 294 -20.33 12.08 -6.12
N VAL A 295 -20.11 11.42 -7.27
CA VAL A 295 -18.76 11.01 -7.76
C VAL A 295 -18.78 11.04 -9.30
N PRO A 296 -17.84 11.71 -9.99
CA PRO A 296 -17.86 11.83 -11.45
C PRO A 296 -17.50 10.51 -12.14
N ALA A 297 -18.23 10.21 -13.23
CA ALA A 297 -18.11 9.01 -14.05
C ALA A 297 -16.77 8.95 -14.83
N PRO A 298 -16.23 7.75 -15.11
CA PRO A 298 -15.15 7.58 -16.07
C PRO A 298 -15.70 7.70 -17.51
N GLN A 299 -15.05 8.55 -18.31
CA GLN A 299 -15.36 8.70 -19.73
C GLN A 299 -15.11 7.41 -20.51
N ALA A 300 -16.02 7.12 -21.45
CA ALA A 300 -15.88 6.07 -22.44
C ALA A 300 -14.70 6.36 -23.38
N ARG A 301 -13.72 5.44 -23.42
CA ARG A 301 -12.77 5.37 -24.53
C ARG A 301 -13.47 4.78 -25.74
N THR A 302 -13.68 5.60 -26.75
CA THR A 302 -13.94 5.17 -28.11
C THR A 302 -12.75 4.35 -28.60
N GLY A 303 -13.03 3.15 -29.10
CA GLY A 303 -12.06 2.31 -29.77
C GLY A 303 -11.69 2.90 -31.13
N ALA A 304 -10.39 2.97 -31.40
CA ALA A 304 -9.86 2.97 -32.75
C ALA A 304 -9.07 1.68 -32.91
N ALA A 305 -9.58 0.83 -33.81
CA ALA A 305 -8.94 -0.37 -34.27
C ALA A 305 -7.60 -0.04 -34.94
N ASN A 306 -6.54 -0.72 -34.52
CA ASN A 306 -5.36 -0.98 -35.33
C ASN A 306 -4.81 -2.34 -34.90
N GLY A 307 -5.17 -3.37 -35.66
CA GLY A 307 -4.59 -4.70 -35.53
C GLY A 307 -3.16 -4.68 -36.07
N HIS A 308 -2.20 -4.96 -35.21
CA HIS A 308 -0.88 -5.43 -35.61
C HIS A 308 -0.77 -6.93 -35.31
N PRO A 309 -0.10 -7.71 -36.19
CA PRO A 309 -0.02 -9.15 -36.05
C PRO A 309 0.78 -9.55 -34.81
N VAL A 310 0.23 -10.53 -34.08
CA VAL A 310 0.86 -11.20 -32.94
C VAL A 310 2.08 -11.97 -33.43
N ALA A 311 3.26 -11.59 -32.95
CA ALA A 311 4.48 -12.37 -33.10
C ALA A 311 4.41 -13.65 -32.24
N PRO A 312 4.96 -14.80 -32.70
CA PRO A 312 4.89 -16.05 -31.97
C PRO A 312 5.69 -16.02 -30.67
N LYS A 313 5.19 -16.77 -29.67
CA LYS A 313 5.82 -16.97 -28.35
C LYS A 313 7.28 -17.42 -28.50
N ALA A 314 8.18 -16.70 -27.85
CA ALA A 314 9.57 -17.09 -27.68
C ALA A 314 9.68 -18.22 -26.63
N ASP A 315 10.40 -19.26 -27.04
CA ASP A 315 10.84 -20.40 -26.23
C ASP A 315 11.83 -19.92 -25.14
N PRO A 316 11.72 -20.34 -23.87
CA PRO A 316 12.59 -19.83 -22.80
C PRO A 316 14.01 -20.42 -22.75
N ASP A 317 14.42 -21.27 -23.70
CA ASP A 317 15.71 -22.00 -23.62
C ASP A 317 16.85 -21.48 -24.51
N THR A 318 16.74 -20.29 -25.12
CA THR A 318 17.87 -19.72 -25.88
C THR A 318 18.88 -19.01 -24.97
N THR A 319 20.08 -19.58 -24.89
CA THR A 319 21.25 -19.08 -24.15
C THR A 319 21.78 -17.75 -24.68
N ALA A 320 22.43 -16.98 -23.80
CA ALA A 320 22.86 -15.59 -24.00
C ALA A 320 23.88 -15.33 -25.13
N ALA A 321 24.30 -16.35 -25.87
CA ALA A 321 25.29 -16.23 -26.95
C ALA A 321 24.69 -15.76 -28.29
N ASP A 322 23.42 -16.04 -28.59
CA ASP A 322 22.82 -15.72 -29.90
C ASP A 322 22.32 -14.26 -30.05
N LYS A 323 22.16 -13.53 -28.94
CA LYS A 323 21.70 -12.13 -28.97
C LYS A 323 22.74 -11.14 -29.53
N ALA A 324 24.01 -11.51 -29.59
CA ALA A 324 25.07 -10.65 -30.11
C ALA A 324 25.13 -10.61 -31.65
N ALA A 325 24.58 -11.61 -32.35
CA ALA A 325 24.66 -11.70 -33.82
C ALA A 325 23.55 -10.93 -34.55
N GLN A 326 22.38 -10.70 -33.93
CA GLN A 326 21.24 -10.04 -34.59
C GLN A 326 21.24 -8.50 -34.51
N ALA A 327 22.15 -7.88 -33.76
CA ALA A 327 22.19 -6.43 -33.57
C ALA A 327 22.90 -5.64 -34.70
N LEU A 328 23.41 -6.30 -35.74
CA LEU A 328 24.24 -5.68 -36.79
C LEU A 328 23.54 -5.41 -38.13
N HIS A 329 22.24 -5.67 -38.28
CA HIS A 329 21.52 -5.49 -39.56
C HIS A 329 20.19 -4.72 -39.42
N SER A 330 20.25 -3.46 -38.97
CA SER A 330 19.12 -2.54 -39.09
C SER A 330 19.60 -1.08 -39.15
N ALA A 331 19.87 -0.59 -40.35
CA ALA A 331 20.06 0.83 -40.64
C ALA A 331 18.71 1.46 -41.06
N PRO A 332 18.35 2.66 -40.58
CA PRO A 332 17.09 3.29 -40.95
C PRO A 332 17.17 4.02 -42.31
N GLN A 333 16.21 3.72 -43.19
CA GLN A 333 15.95 4.44 -44.44
C GLN A 333 15.45 5.88 -44.17
N ALA A 334 15.94 6.82 -44.98
CA ALA A 334 15.52 8.23 -44.99
C ALA A 334 14.08 8.39 -45.54
N PRO A 335 13.27 9.32 -45.01
CA PRO A 335 11.95 9.61 -45.56
C PRO A 335 12.02 10.58 -46.74
N ALA A 336 11.30 10.21 -47.79
CA ALA A 336 11.09 10.97 -49.02
C ALA A 336 10.23 12.24 -48.79
N ALA A 337 10.54 13.28 -49.56
CA ALA A 337 9.78 14.52 -49.66
C ALA A 337 8.40 14.33 -50.29
N PRO A 338 7.41 15.17 -49.95
CA PRO A 338 6.27 15.41 -50.81
C PRO A 338 6.28 16.82 -51.42
N ARG A 339 5.58 16.86 -52.55
CA ARG A 339 5.61 17.83 -53.64
C ARG A 339 4.79 19.09 -53.38
N THR A 340 5.16 20.09 -54.15
CA THR A 340 4.48 21.33 -54.51
C THR A 340 3.05 21.10 -55.02
N THR A 341 2.09 21.86 -54.52
CA THR A 341 0.91 22.33 -55.28
C THR A 341 0.57 23.76 -54.87
N ASP A 342 0.48 24.60 -55.88
CA ASP A 342 0.04 26.00 -55.89
C ASP A 342 -1.43 26.19 -55.51
N SER A 343 -1.74 27.47 -55.26
CA SER A 343 -3.00 28.20 -55.52
C SER A 343 -3.74 28.76 -54.29
N ALA A 344 -3.38 30.00 -53.99
CA ALA A 344 -4.24 31.20 -53.95
C ALA A 344 -5.70 31.07 -53.45
N ALA A 345 -5.99 31.79 -52.36
CA ALA A 345 -7.15 32.69 -52.29
C ALA A 345 -6.97 33.72 -51.16
N PHE A 346 -6.91 34.99 -51.56
CA PHE A 346 -7.00 36.18 -50.71
C PHE A 346 -8.35 36.26 -50.00
N ALA A 347 -8.36 36.55 -48.69
CA ALA A 347 -9.48 37.23 -48.04
C ALA A 347 -8.97 38.11 -46.88
N ARG A 348 -9.42 39.38 -46.92
CA ARG A 348 -9.09 40.49 -46.01
C ARG A 348 -9.43 40.22 -44.54
N PRO A 349 -8.72 40.86 -43.59
CA PRO A 349 -9.14 40.95 -42.20
C PRO A 349 -10.21 42.04 -42.01
N ALA A 350 -11.20 41.75 -41.16
CA ALA A 350 -12.18 42.72 -40.66
C ALA A 350 -11.59 43.51 -39.47
N GLU A 351 -11.86 44.81 -39.45
CA GLU A 351 -11.58 45.76 -38.36
C GLU A 351 -12.21 45.35 -37.03
N PRO A 352 -11.55 45.62 -35.88
CA PRO A 352 -12.22 45.72 -34.60
C PRO A 352 -12.64 47.17 -34.29
N ALA A 353 -13.93 47.32 -33.97
CA ALA A 353 -14.54 48.54 -33.44
C ALA A 353 -14.16 48.79 -31.95
N PRO A 354 -14.36 50.02 -31.43
CA PRO A 354 -13.59 50.54 -30.30
C PRO A 354 -14.22 50.34 -28.91
N ALA A 355 -13.36 50.60 -27.94
CA ALA A 355 -13.53 50.60 -26.49
C ALA A 355 -14.87 51.12 -25.93
N GLU A 356 -15.39 50.38 -24.95
CA GLU A 356 -16.25 50.93 -23.90
C GLU A 356 -15.51 50.91 -22.55
N THR A 357 -15.42 52.12 -21.99
CA THR A 357 -15.02 52.46 -20.64
C THR A 357 -15.97 51.88 -19.60
N ARG A 358 -15.45 51.18 -18.58
CA ARG A 358 -16.15 51.01 -17.31
C ARG A 358 -15.27 51.48 -16.15
N LYS A 359 -15.70 52.60 -15.58
CA LYS A 359 -15.24 53.18 -14.33
C LYS A 359 -15.87 52.45 -13.13
N ASP A 360 -15.17 52.60 -12.00
CA ASP A 360 -15.61 52.44 -10.61
C ASP A 360 -15.72 51.00 -10.06
N ALA A 361 -14.86 50.61 -9.11
CA ALA A 361 -15.01 51.00 -7.70
C ALA A 361 -14.02 50.28 -6.75
N THR A 362 -13.53 51.05 -5.78
CA THR A 362 -13.22 50.70 -4.37
C THR A 362 -12.00 49.82 -4.01
N ALA A 363 -10.95 50.53 -3.59
CA ALA A 363 -10.32 50.46 -2.27
C ALA A 363 -10.20 49.10 -1.54
N SER A 364 -8.96 48.66 -1.32
CA SER A 364 -8.58 48.06 -0.03
C SER A 364 -7.10 48.31 0.24
N VAL A 365 -6.85 49.22 1.18
CA VAL A 365 -5.54 49.50 1.80
C VAL A 365 -5.34 48.44 2.88
N ALA A 366 -4.32 47.59 2.74
CA ALA A 366 -3.89 46.66 3.77
C ALA A 366 -2.48 47.02 4.26
N ALA A 367 -2.39 47.12 5.59
CA ALA A 367 -1.34 47.78 6.34
C ALA A 367 0.01 47.05 6.32
N ALA A 368 1.07 47.84 6.18
CA ALA A 368 2.43 47.45 6.53
C ALA A 368 2.58 47.50 8.06
N GLN A 369 2.83 46.35 8.69
CA GLN A 369 3.25 46.28 10.09
C GLN A 369 4.76 46.49 10.17
N THR A 370 5.17 47.64 10.71
CA THR A 370 6.54 47.95 11.12
C THR A 370 6.81 47.32 12.49
N GLY A 371 7.73 46.36 12.57
CA GLY A 371 8.29 45.86 13.82
C GLY A 371 9.41 46.76 14.36
N PRO A 372 9.59 46.88 15.69
CA PRO A 372 10.52 47.83 16.30
C PRO A 372 11.99 47.42 16.17
N ALA A 373 12.84 48.45 16.12
CA ALA A 373 14.28 48.41 15.96
C ALA A 373 15.00 47.62 17.06
N ARG A 374 15.92 46.75 16.64
CA ARG A 374 16.82 45.99 17.53
C ARG A 374 18.03 46.86 17.88
N VAL A 375 18.12 47.22 19.16
CA VAL A 375 19.22 47.97 19.77
C VAL A 375 20.55 47.21 19.62
N THR A 376 21.52 47.83 18.94
CA THR A 376 22.91 47.39 18.91
C THR A 376 23.63 47.95 20.12
N ALA A 377 23.89 47.13 21.13
CA ALA A 377 24.76 47.46 22.24
C ALA A 377 26.23 47.42 21.78
N ARG A 378 26.93 48.49 22.11
CA ARG A 378 28.35 48.79 21.91
C ARG A 378 29.20 47.83 22.77
N LEU A 379 30.16 47.15 22.17
CA LEU A 379 31.18 46.36 22.88
C LEU A 379 32.43 47.23 23.04
N ASP A 380 32.70 47.64 24.27
CA ASP A 380 33.97 48.24 24.66
C ASP A 380 35.04 47.17 24.86
N HIS A 381 36.29 47.59 24.66
CA HIS A 381 37.53 46.82 24.80
C HIS A 381 37.57 45.91 26.04
N GLN A 382 37.83 44.61 25.80
CA GLN A 382 38.15 43.65 26.84
C GLN A 382 39.56 43.11 26.58
N GLU A 383 40.46 43.41 27.52
CA GLU A 383 41.88 43.07 27.52
C GLU A 383 42.13 41.56 27.45
N ASP A 384 43.15 41.18 26.68
CA ASP A 384 43.65 39.82 26.50
C ASP A 384 44.07 39.18 27.83
N LYS A 385 43.19 38.33 28.36
CA LYS A 385 43.48 37.40 29.45
C LYS A 385 43.53 35.99 28.86
N PRO A 386 44.61 35.21 29.04
CA PRO A 386 44.73 33.88 28.43
C PRO A 386 43.58 32.99 28.86
N ALA A 387 42.90 32.40 27.86
CA ALA A 387 41.70 31.59 28.06
C ALA A 387 41.99 30.42 29.02
N PRO A 388 41.14 30.18 30.04
CA PRO A 388 41.25 29.00 30.88
C PRO A 388 41.12 27.75 30.01
N ALA A 389 42.01 26.77 30.22
CA ALA A 389 42.00 25.49 29.52
C ALA A 389 40.58 24.91 29.52
N THR A 390 40.08 24.57 28.32
CA THR A 390 38.75 24.00 28.14
C THR A 390 38.62 22.77 29.04
N PRO A 391 37.60 22.67 29.91
CA PRO A 391 37.42 21.49 30.76
C PRO A 391 37.35 20.27 29.84
N ALA A 392 38.16 19.25 30.15
CA ALA A 392 38.17 18.00 29.40
C ALA A 392 36.72 17.52 29.25
N GLY A 393 36.29 17.31 28.01
CA GLY A 393 34.94 16.83 27.72
C GLY A 393 34.64 15.53 28.48
N PRO A 394 33.35 15.15 28.61
CA PRO A 394 32.96 13.95 29.33
C PRO A 394 33.77 12.76 28.82
N VAL A 395 34.49 12.10 29.75
CA VAL A 395 35.28 10.90 29.45
C VAL A 395 34.34 9.87 28.82
N LYS A 396 34.70 9.39 27.63
CA LYS A 396 33.88 8.41 26.91
C LYS A 396 33.82 7.13 27.73
N ASP A 397 32.66 6.47 27.76
CA ASP A 397 32.44 5.28 28.58
C ASP A 397 33.42 4.13 28.30
N TRP A 398 34.00 4.06 27.10
CA TRP A 398 35.02 3.07 26.72
C TRP A 398 36.46 3.44 27.10
N ASP A 399 36.67 4.63 27.66
CA ASP A 399 37.95 5.11 28.20
C ASP A 399 37.97 5.05 29.75
N LEU A 400 36.96 4.44 30.37
CA LEU A 400 36.89 4.29 31.82
C LEU A 400 38.06 3.42 32.34
N PRO A 401 38.81 3.89 33.36
CA PRO A 401 39.86 3.08 33.97
C PRO A 401 39.24 1.86 34.67
N GLY A 402 39.86 0.69 34.48
CA GLY A 402 39.42 -0.56 35.14
C GLY A 402 38.43 -1.42 34.34
N LEU A 403 38.19 -1.11 33.06
CA LEU A 403 37.42 -2.02 32.19
C LEU A 403 38.17 -3.36 32.00
N PRO A 404 37.47 -4.52 32.04
CA PRO A 404 38.08 -5.81 31.77
C PRO A 404 38.79 -5.84 30.40
N ALA A 405 39.90 -6.58 30.29
CA ALA A 405 40.67 -6.65 29.04
C ALA A 405 39.82 -7.12 27.83
N GLU A 406 38.82 -7.96 28.09
CA GLU A 406 37.87 -8.50 27.10
C GLU A 406 36.99 -7.42 26.44
N VAL A 407 36.75 -6.31 27.16
CA VAL A 407 35.98 -5.15 26.69
C VAL A 407 36.83 -4.25 25.77
N ARG A 408 38.16 -4.43 25.76
CA ARG A 408 39.14 -3.60 25.04
C ARG A 408 38.93 -2.10 25.28
N PRO A 409 39.28 -1.59 26.48
CA PRO A 409 39.25 -0.15 26.74
C PRO A 409 40.09 0.62 25.69
N GLY A 410 39.66 1.84 25.36
CA GLY A 410 40.35 2.73 24.42
C GLY A 410 40.15 2.42 22.93
N VAL A 411 39.41 1.37 22.58
CA VAL A 411 39.10 1.04 21.18
C VAL A 411 37.74 1.60 20.79
N ASP A 412 37.69 2.34 19.68
CA ASP A 412 36.45 2.88 19.12
C ASP A 412 35.46 1.74 18.81
N PRO A 413 34.17 1.85 19.19
CA PRO A 413 33.19 0.80 18.95
C PRO A 413 33.06 0.31 17.51
N VAL A 414 33.46 1.11 16.51
CA VAL A 414 33.45 0.70 15.08
C VAL A 414 34.49 -0.39 14.78
N MET A 415 35.54 -0.51 15.60
CA MET A 415 36.68 -1.43 15.39
C MET A 415 36.58 -2.72 16.21
N LEU A 416 35.43 -2.98 16.84
CA LEU A 416 35.24 -4.15 17.69
C LEU A 416 34.84 -5.38 16.87
N THR A 417 35.43 -6.52 17.21
CA THR A 417 34.96 -7.85 16.75
C THR A 417 33.63 -8.20 17.42
N ASP A 418 32.84 -9.10 16.84
CA ASP A 418 31.54 -9.48 17.42
C ASP A 418 31.66 -10.11 18.81
N ALA A 419 32.77 -10.80 19.12
CA ALA A 419 33.05 -11.30 20.46
C ALA A 419 33.27 -10.14 21.46
N GLN A 420 34.00 -9.11 21.06
CA GLN A 420 34.24 -7.91 21.90
C GLN A 420 32.97 -7.08 22.08
N VAL A 421 32.16 -6.94 21.02
CA VAL A 421 30.85 -6.30 21.10
C VAL A 421 29.96 -7.03 22.11
N THR A 422 29.92 -8.36 22.04
CA THR A 422 29.19 -9.20 23.00
C THR A 422 29.70 -8.96 24.42
N ALA A 423 31.01 -8.97 24.64
CA ALA A 423 31.62 -8.70 25.95
C ALA A 423 31.27 -7.30 26.48
N ARG A 424 31.25 -6.27 25.62
CA ARG A 424 30.82 -4.90 25.98
C ARG A 424 29.34 -4.85 26.39
N ILE A 425 28.47 -5.54 25.66
CA ILE A 425 27.04 -5.60 25.97
C ILE A 425 26.82 -6.32 27.31
N ASP A 426 27.47 -7.47 27.50
CA ASP A 426 27.32 -8.27 28.72
C ASP A 426 27.86 -7.50 29.94
N TYR A 427 28.99 -6.80 29.81
CA TYR A 427 29.51 -5.89 30.83
C TYR A 427 28.52 -4.77 31.15
N GLY A 428 28.01 -4.05 30.15
CA GLY A 428 27.04 -2.97 30.37
C GLY A 428 25.75 -3.44 31.05
N LEU A 429 25.30 -4.67 30.75
CA LEU A 429 24.16 -5.30 31.44
C LEU A 429 24.47 -5.65 32.89
N THR A 430 25.70 -6.07 33.24
CA THR A 430 26.10 -6.30 34.65
C THR A 430 26.20 -5.02 35.47
N GLN A 431 26.49 -3.89 34.82
CA GLN A 431 26.57 -2.57 35.47
C GLN A 431 25.21 -1.85 35.52
N GLU A 432 24.11 -2.53 35.16
CA GLU A 432 22.75 -1.98 35.11
C GLU A 432 22.63 -0.70 34.25
N TRP A 433 23.44 -0.56 33.20
CA TRP A 433 23.37 0.61 32.32
C TRP A 433 22.09 0.60 31.47
N THR A 434 21.63 1.78 31.07
CA THR A 434 20.50 1.90 30.14
C THR A 434 20.86 1.30 28.78
N GLN A 435 19.89 0.70 28.08
CA GLN A 435 20.12 0.06 26.76
C GLN A 435 20.76 1.01 25.74
N ARG A 436 20.44 2.31 25.81
CA ARG A 436 21.03 3.33 24.96
C ARG A 436 22.53 3.50 25.24
N ARG A 437 22.90 3.62 26.52
CA ARG A 437 24.30 3.73 26.94
C ARG A 437 25.11 2.50 26.55
N ILE A 438 24.53 1.30 26.75
CA ILE A 438 25.16 0.04 26.33
C ILE A 438 25.36 0.01 24.80
N GLY A 439 24.38 0.49 24.04
CA GLY A 439 24.48 0.58 22.58
C GLY A 439 25.58 1.53 22.10
N GLU A 440 25.71 2.70 22.73
CA GLU A 440 26.79 3.66 22.46
C GLU A 440 28.16 3.08 22.85
N PHE A 441 28.25 2.41 23.99
CA PHE A 441 29.47 1.74 24.47
C PHE A 441 29.93 0.57 23.58
N ALA A 442 28.99 -0.22 23.06
CA ALA A 442 29.25 -1.40 22.24
C ALA A 442 29.22 -1.15 20.73
N GLY A 443 28.84 0.06 20.28
CA GLY A 443 28.72 0.36 18.85
C GLY A 443 27.60 -0.42 18.16
N ARG A 444 26.50 -0.66 18.87
CA ARG A 444 25.34 -1.42 18.38
C ARG A 444 24.02 -0.74 18.75
N SER A 445 22.95 -1.09 18.04
CA SER A 445 21.63 -0.54 18.32
C SER A 445 21.03 -1.11 19.62
N ALA A 446 20.14 -0.36 20.26
CA ALA A 446 19.42 -0.81 21.45
C ALA A 446 18.65 -2.13 21.23
N THR A 447 18.21 -2.42 19.99
CA THR A 447 17.57 -3.68 19.63
C THR A 447 18.50 -4.89 19.80
N VAL A 448 19.78 -4.75 19.43
CA VAL A 448 20.79 -5.80 19.61
C VAL A 448 21.04 -6.03 21.09
N VAL A 449 21.15 -4.95 21.88
CA VAL A 449 21.28 -5.02 23.34
C VAL A 449 20.07 -5.74 23.97
N ASN A 450 18.84 -5.40 23.56
CA ASN A 450 17.62 -6.02 24.09
C ASN A 450 17.53 -7.51 23.73
N ARG A 451 17.95 -7.89 22.51
CA ARG A 451 18.02 -9.31 22.10
C ARG A 451 18.99 -10.08 23.00
N ARG A 452 20.18 -9.54 23.21
CA ARG A 452 21.21 -10.16 24.06
C ARG A 452 20.76 -10.29 25.53
N LYS A 453 20.08 -9.25 26.05
CA LYS A 453 19.47 -9.30 27.38
C LYS A 453 18.49 -10.48 27.52
N LYS A 454 17.59 -10.66 26.54
CA LYS A 454 16.64 -11.79 26.53
C LYS A 454 17.32 -13.15 26.39
N GLU A 455 18.41 -13.25 25.64
CA GLU A 455 19.20 -14.48 25.53
C GLU A 455 19.82 -14.85 26.88
N ARG A 456 20.37 -13.88 27.60
CA ARG A 456 20.93 -14.06 28.95
C ARG A 456 19.86 -14.47 29.96
N GLU A 457 18.69 -13.84 29.92
CA GLU A 457 17.54 -14.18 30.79
C GLU A 457 16.99 -15.59 30.53
N ARG A 458 17.18 -16.14 29.33
CA ARG A 458 16.78 -17.53 28.99
C ARG A 458 17.83 -18.57 29.41
N ALA A 459 19.06 -18.16 29.64
CA ALA A 459 20.18 -19.04 29.99
C ALA A 459 20.34 -19.23 31.50
N VAL A 460 19.65 -18.41 32.31
CA VAL A 460 19.51 -18.51 33.76
C VAL A 460 18.22 -19.25 34.07
#